data_AF-A0A6I0DJW4-F1
#
_entry.id   AF-A0A6I0DJW4-F1
#
_cell.length_a   1.000
_cell.length_b   1.000
_cell.length_c   1.000
_cell.angle_alpha   90.00
_cell.angle_beta   90.00
_cell.angle_gamma   90.00
#
_symmetry.space_group_name_H-M   'P 1'
#
loop_
_entity.id
_entity.type
_entity.pdbx_description
1 polymer ?
#
loop_
_entity_poly.entity_id
_entity_poly.type
_entity_poly.pdbx_seq_one_letter_code
_entity_poly.pdbx_strand_id
1 'polypeptide(L)'
;MERQSFANVWDALEDTPAEAANMTMRSNLLIAVEQRVRSWGVTQAEAARRLGITQPRLNDLLRGRITNFSLDTLINLATQAGLAVRLDIAEAA
;
A
#
# COMPACT_ATOMS: atom_id res chain seq x y z
N MET A 1 22.96 -19.92 -13.19
CA MET A 1 22.37 -18.78 -12.48
C MET A 1 22.66 -18.96 -11.00
N GLU A 2 23.37 -18.03 -10.39
CA GLU A 2 23.53 -18.00 -8.94
C GLU A 2 22.23 -17.53 -8.29
N ARG A 3 21.88 -18.15 -7.15
CA ARG A 3 20.67 -17.82 -6.41
C ARG A 3 20.97 -16.64 -5.49
N GLN A 4 20.29 -15.52 -5.70
CA GLN A 4 20.40 -14.35 -4.84
C GLN A 4 19.26 -14.34 -3.81
N SER A 5 19.53 -13.81 -2.63
CA SER A 5 18.54 -13.59 -1.57
C SER A 5 18.52 -12.12 -1.19
N PHE A 6 17.34 -11.54 -1.09
CA PHE A 6 17.13 -10.15 -0.74
C PHE A 6 16.26 -10.07 0.52
N ALA A 7 16.46 -9.03 1.34
CA ALA A 7 15.66 -8.82 2.55
C ALA A 7 14.21 -8.45 2.22
N ASN A 8 14.01 -7.77 1.09
CA ASN A 8 12.72 -7.37 0.58
C ASN A 8 12.65 -7.61 -0.94
N VAL A 9 11.45 -7.87 -1.46
CA VAL A 9 11.24 -8.19 -2.88
C VAL A 9 11.59 -7.01 -3.79
N TRP A 10 11.36 -5.77 -3.31
CA TRP A 10 11.64 -4.58 -4.11
C TRP A 10 13.13 -4.31 -4.27
N ASP A 11 13.97 -4.79 -3.34
CA ASP A 11 15.43 -4.70 -3.48
C ASP A 11 15.94 -5.57 -4.65
N ALA A 12 15.15 -6.57 -5.07
CA ALA A 12 15.46 -7.43 -6.20
C ALA A 12 14.85 -6.93 -7.53
N LEU A 13 13.83 -6.05 -7.45
CA LEU A 13 13.00 -5.66 -8.60
C LEU A 13 13.23 -4.22 -9.05
N GLU A 14 13.64 -3.33 -8.17
CA GLU A 14 13.82 -1.91 -8.46
C GLU A 14 15.29 -1.58 -8.74
N ASP A 15 15.52 -0.58 -9.60
CA ASP A 15 16.87 -0.21 -10.05
C ASP A 15 17.64 0.56 -8.98
N THR A 16 16.93 1.26 -8.08
CA THR A 16 17.54 2.08 -7.03
C THR A 16 17.02 1.75 -5.62
N PRO A 17 17.84 1.93 -4.57
CA PRO A 17 17.37 1.80 -3.19
C PRO A 17 16.20 2.71 -2.84
N ALA A 18 16.14 3.90 -3.45
CA ALA A 18 15.06 4.86 -3.24
C ALA A 18 13.71 4.35 -3.80
N GLU A 19 13.72 3.78 -5.00
CA GLU A 19 12.53 3.15 -5.60
C GLU A 19 12.09 1.93 -4.81
N ALA A 20 13.05 1.07 -4.41
CA ALA A 20 12.77 -0.09 -3.55
C ALA A 20 12.10 0.32 -2.24
N ALA A 21 12.63 1.32 -1.54
CA ALA A 21 12.04 1.84 -0.31
C ALA A 21 10.63 2.41 -0.54
N ASN A 22 10.42 3.15 -1.63
CA ASN A 22 9.12 3.72 -1.99
C ASN A 22 8.07 2.63 -2.23
N MET A 23 8.42 1.60 -3.01
CA MET A 23 7.54 0.48 -3.32
C MET A 23 7.26 -0.40 -2.11
N THR A 24 8.23 -0.54 -1.21
CA THR A 24 8.05 -1.21 0.08
C THR A 24 7.02 -0.49 0.94
N MET A 25 7.16 0.82 1.12
CA MET A 25 6.20 1.59 1.90
C MET A 25 4.80 1.58 1.28
N ARG A 26 4.72 1.75 -0.05
CA ARG A 26 3.44 1.71 -0.78
C ARG A 26 2.76 0.34 -0.69
N SER A 27 3.49 -0.75 -0.84
CA SER A 27 2.93 -2.10 -0.76
C SER A 27 2.41 -2.40 0.64
N ASN A 28 3.19 -2.06 1.69
CA ASN A 28 2.76 -2.24 3.08
C ASN A 28 1.47 -1.47 3.39
N LEU A 29 1.39 -0.20 3.00
CA LEU A 29 0.18 0.60 3.21
C LEU A 29 -1.00 0.08 2.40
N LEU A 30 -0.80 -0.23 1.11
CA LEU A 30 -1.87 -0.75 0.26
C LEU A 30 -2.48 -2.02 0.86
N ILE A 31 -1.64 -2.96 1.30
CA ILE A 31 -2.07 -4.23 1.91
C ILE A 31 -2.85 -3.95 3.20
N ALA A 32 -2.34 -3.06 4.07
CA ALA A 32 -3.01 -2.73 5.32
C ALA A 32 -4.39 -2.11 5.09
N VAL A 33 -4.50 -1.15 4.15
CA VAL A 33 -5.78 -0.53 3.79
C VAL A 33 -6.72 -1.57 3.16
N GLU A 34 -6.23 -2.38 2.23
CA GLU A 34 -7.02 -3.43 1.59
C GLU A 34 -7.61 -4.39 2.62
N GLN A 35 -6.78 -4.91 3.54
CA GLN A 35 -7.21 -5.82 4.60
C GLN A 35 -8.25 -5.17 5.52
N ARG A 36 -8.02 -3.90 5.89
CA ARG A 36 -8.97 -3.14 6.71
C ARG A 36 -10.31 -2.96 6.01
N VAL A 37 -10.31 -2.64 4.72
CA VAL A 37 -11.53 -2.48 3.93
C VAL A 37 -12.27 -3.81 3.80
N ARG A 38 -11.55 -4.91 3.53
CA ARG A 38 -12.14 -6.26 3.46
C ARG A 38 -12.78 -6.67 4.79
N SER A 39 -12.21 -6.25 5.93
CA SER A 39 -12.75 -6.56 7.26
C SER A 39 -14.07 -5.85 7.57
N TRP A 40 -14.53 -4.90 6.75
CA TRP A 40 -15.80 -4.20 7.00
C TRP A 40 -17.03 -5.04 6.68
N GLY A 41 -16.91 -6.08 5.84
CA GLY A 41 -18.03 -6.94 5.47
C GLY A 41 -19.16 -6.20 4.72
N VAL A 42 -18.84 -5.10 4.05
CA VAL A 42 -19.80 -4.28 3.29
C VAL A 42 -19.57 -4.39 1.78
N THR A 43 -20.53 -3.89 1.00
CA THR A 43 -20.39 -3.82 -0.46
C THR A 43 -19.26 -2.87 -0.86
N GLN A 44 -18.71 -3.04 -2.07
CA GLN A 44 -17.70 -2.13 -2.60
C GLN A 44 -18.22 -0.68 -2.69
N ALA A 45 -19.49 -0.47 -3.05
CA ALA A 45 -20.08 0.86 -3.09
C ALA A 45 -20.05 1.56 -1.72
N GLU A 46 -20.40 0.83 -0.66
CA GLU A 46 -20.38 1.36 0.71
C GLU A 46 -18.95 1.58 1.21
N ALA A 47 -18.02 0.66 0.93
CA ALA A 47 -16.61 0.83 1.26
C ALA A 47 -16.00 2.08 0.58
N ALA A 48 -16.31 2.30 -0.70
CA ALA A 48 -15.85 3.46 -1.46
C ALA A 48 -16.38 4.76 -0.84
N ARG A 49 -17.66 4.77 -0.45
CA ARG A 49 -18.29 5.90 0.24
C ARG A 49 -17.63 6.19 1.60
N ARG A 50 -17.34 5.15 2.40
CA ARG A 50 -16.66 5.29 3.70
C ARG A 50 -15.25 5.87 3.56
N LEU A 51 -14.53 5.45 2.53
CA LEU A 51 -13.21 6.00 2.19
C LEU A 51 -13.28 7.36 1.47
N GLY A 52 -14.46 7.85 1.08
CA GLY A 52 -14.57 9.08 0.31
C GLY A 52 -13.93 9.01 -1.09
N ILE A 53 -13.87 7.81 -1.70
CA ILE A 53 -13.32 7.60 -3.04
C ILE A 53 -14.37 7.03 -4.01
N THR A 54 -14.03 7.04 -5.30
CA THR A 54 -14.88 6.42 -6.33
C THR A 54 -14.79 4.89 -6.28
N GLN A 55 -15.83 4.19 -6.76
CA GLN A 55 -15.81 2.72 -6.86
C GLN A 55 -14.67 2.19 -7.74
N PRO A 56 -14.34 2.77 -8.92
CA PRO A 56 -13.18 2.34 -9.70
C PRO A 56 -11.88 2.44 -8.91
N ARG A 57 -11.71 3.53 -8.13
CA ARG A 57 -10.52 3.71 -7.28
C ARG A 57 -10.45 2.66 -6.18
N LEU A 58 -11.57 2.33 -5.56
CA LEU A 58 -11.63 1.22 -4.61
C LEU A 58 -11.27 -0.11 -5.27
N ASN A 59 -11.72 -0.34 -6.50
CA ASN A 59 -11.43 -1.57 -7.22
C ASN A 59 -9.94 -1.73 -7.52
N ASP A 60 -9.27 -0.64 -7.90
CA ASP A 60 -7.82 -0.60 -8.05
C ASP A 60 -7.09 -0.97 -6.75
N LEU A 61 -7.55 -0.42 -5.62
CA LEU A 61 -7.02 -0.73 -4.30
C LEU A 61 -7.17 -2.23 -3.99
N LEU A 62 -8.38 -2.76 -4.12
CA LEU A 62 -8.70 -4.17 -3.83
C LEU A 62 -8.07 -5.17 -4.80
N ARG A 63 -7.53 -4.70 -5.93
CA ARG A 63 -6.77 -5.52 -6.89
C ARG A 63 -5.26 -5.33 -6.78
N GLY A 64 -4.78 -4.59 -5.78
CA GLY A 64 -3.35 -4.39 -5.59
C GLY A 64 -2.69 -3.59 -6.71
N ARG A 65 -3.41 -2.68 -7.39
CA ARG A 65 -2.86 -1.81 -8.45
C ARG A 65 -1.96 -0.73 -7.85
N ILE A 66 -0.86 -1.14 -7.21
CA ILE A 66 0.06 -0.28 -6.46
C ILE A 66 0.54 0.93 -7.24
N THR A 67 0.82 0.77 -8.53
CA THR A 67 1.28 1.82 -9.45
C THR A 67 0.29 2.98 -9.56
N ASN A 68 -1.00 2.73 -9.33
CA ASN A 68 -2.04 3.76 -9.39
C ASN A 68 -2.08 4.65 -8.13
N PHE A 69 -1.40 4.29 -7.04
CA PHE A 69 -1.47 4.99 -5.76
C PHE A 69 -0.13 5.59 -5.35
N SER A 70 -0.07 6.90 -5.12
CA SER A 70 1.09 7.51 -4.46
C SER A 70 1.15 7.11 -2.98
N LEU A 71 2.33 7.25 -2.37
CA LEU A 71 2.51 7.02 -0.93
C LEU A 71 1.56 7.91 -0.10
N ASP A 72 1.50 9.20 -0.42
CA ASP A 72 0.61 10.16 0.23
C ASP A 72 -0.89 9.75 0.14
N THR A 73 -1.33 9.30 -1.04
CA THR A 73 -2.70 8.80 -1.21
C THR A 73 -2.98 7.63 -0.27
N LEU A 74 -2.04 6.70 -0.13
CA LEU A 74 -2.21 5.53 0.74
C LEU A 74 -2.24 5.90 2.22
N ILE A 75 -1.46 6.90 2.65
CA ILE A 75 -1.52 7.45 4.01
C ILE A 75 -2.91 8.04 4.30
N ASN A 76 -3.45 8.82 3.35
CA ASN A 76 -4.78 9.40 3.47
C ASN A 76 -5.86 8.32 3.56
N LEU A 77 -5.79 7.29 2.71
CA LEU A 77 -6.72 6.16 2.72
C LEU A 77 -6.63 5.33 4.00
N ALA A 78 -5.43 5.11 4.54
CA ALA A 78 -5.24 4.44 5.81
C ALA A 78 -5.92 5.19 6.96
N THR A 79 -5.75 6.51 6.98
CA THR A 79 -6.39 7.38 7.98
C THR A 79 -7.92 7.32 7.86
N GLN A 80 -8.46 7.41 6.64
CA GLN A 80 -9.89 7.26 6.37
C GLN A 80 -10.43 5.86 6.73
N ALA A 81 -9.58 4.83 6.64
CA ALA A 81 -9.91 3.47 7.05
C ALA A 81 -9.88 3.26 8.58
N GLY A 82 -9.53 4.31 9.34
CA GLY A 82 -9.38 4.27 10.80
C GLY A 82 -8.09 3.60 11.27
N LEU A 83 -7.05 3.58 10.43
CA LEU A 83 -5.72 3.08 10.78
C LEU A 83 -4.82 4.25 11.21
N ALA A 84 -3.93 3.99 12.16
CA ALA A 84 -2.85 4.90 12.50
C ALA A 84 -1.58 4.48 11.75
N VAL A 85 -0.97 5.42 11.01
CA VAL A 85 0.29 5.20 10.33
C VAL A 85 1.44 5.65 11.23
N ARG A 86 2.48 4.82 11.36
CA ARG A 86 3.74 5.17 12.02
C ARG A 86 4.88 4.95 11.03
N LEU A 87 5.81 5.90 10.97
CA LEU A 87 7.07 5.75 10.25
C LEU A 87 8.20 5.67 11.25
N ASP A 88 9.03 4.66 11.10
CA ASP A 88 10.29 4.51 11.82
C ASP A 88 11.44 4.81 10.85
N ILE A 89 12.38 5.66 11.27
CA ILE A 89 13.56 6.05 10.50
C ILE A 89 14.77 5.50 11.24
N ALA A 90 15.62 4.77 10.52
CA ALA A 90 16.85 4.18 11.04
C ALA A 90 18.02 4.52 10.10
N GLU A 91 19.25 4.36 10.59
CA GLU A 91 20.44 4.46 9.75
C GLU A 91 20.43 3.37 8.68
N ALA A 92 20.87 3.71 7.47
CA ALA A 92 21.06 2.74 6.40
C ALA A 92 22.23 1.82 6.77
N ALA A 93 21.98 0.51 6.72
CA ALA A 93 23.00 -0.52 6.96
C ALA A 93 23.93 -0.71 5.76
#